data_AF-A0A0B8Q1V5-F1
#
_entry.id   AF-A0A0B8Q1V5-F1
#
_cell.length_a   1.000
_cell.length_b   1.000
_cell.length_c   1.000
_cell.angle_alpha   90.00
_cell.angle_beta   90.00
_cell.angle_gamma   90.00
#
_symmetry.space_group_name_H-M   'P 1'
#
loop_
_entity.id
_entity.type
_entity.pdbx_description
1 polymer ?
#
loop_
_entity_poly.entity_id
_entity_poly.type
_entity_poly.pdbx_seq_one_letter_code
_entity_poly.pdbx_strand_id
1 'polypeptide(L)'
;MGIAGGADSSSVLPIGVSKSLAANLLALSKTKTLSQKLKILKDFKLKDLMPVPPAVAEYSTGLSMGQTAEQMAKTHGISRQDQDALAHRSHSLAAHAWNEGLVRDEVMTAYPEPYKSWIDKDNNVRFDSTIEGYAKLRPAFDRQYGSVTAANATPLTDGAAAIMLMTESKAKELGLEILAIFALMPSVPRKWKKIC
;
A
#
# COMPACT_ATOMS: atom_id res chain seq x y z
N MET A 1 -28.11 -3.36 5.03
CA MET A 1 -27.06 -4.10 4.29
C MET A 1 -26.26 -3.07 3.51
N GLY A 2 -24.94 -3.20 3.49
CA GLY A 2 -24.03 -2.33 2.76
C GLY A 2 -22.78 -3.10 2.37
N ILE A 3 -22.02 -2.55 1.43
CA ILE A 3 -20.72 -3.09 1.01
C ILE A 3 -19.66 -2.07 1.41
N ALA A 4 -18.59 -2.55 2.03
CA ALA A 4 -17.40 -1.76 2.32
C ALA A 4 -16.21 -2.37 1.57
N GLY A 5 -15.29 -1.56 1.06
CA GLY A 5 -14.15 -2.06 0.30
C GLY A 5 -13.16 -0.97 -0.02
N GLY A 6 -12.04 -1.36 -0.64
CA GLY A 6 -10.99 -0.47 -1.09
C GLY A 6 -10.26 -1.07 -2.29
N ALA A 7 -9.66 -0.21 -3.10
CA ALA A 7 -8.83 -0.59 -4.23
C ALA A 7 -7.65 0.39 -4.34
N ASP A 8 -6.50 -0.13 -4.75
CA ASP A 8 -5.29 0.65 -5.01
C ASP A 8 -4.61 0.15 -6.29
N SER A 9 -4.00 1.07 -7.03
CA SER A 9 -3.16 0.76 -8.18
C SER A 9 -1.91 1.63 -8.21
N SER A 10 -0.78 0.99 -7.95
CA SER A 10 0.56 1.56 -8.05
C SER A 10 1.11 1.55 -9.49
N SER A 11 0.51 0.77 -10.40
CA SER A 11 0.94 0.73 -11.81
C SER A 11 0.60 2.01 -12.60
N VAL A 12 -0.36 2.82 -12.13
CA VAL A 12 -0.80 4.06 -12.79
C VAL A 12 -0.52 5.28 -11.91
N LEU A 13 0.74 5.48 -11.53
CA LEU A 13 1.13 6.68 -10.77
C LEU A 13 1.07 7.92 -11.68
N PRO A 14 0.29 8.96 -11.32
CA PRO A 14 0.23 10.18 -12.10
C PRO A 14 1.58 10.90 -12.07
N ILE A 15 2.09 11.26 -13.25
CA ILE A 15 3.29 12.10 -13.35
C ILE A 15 2.93 13.49 -12.82
N GLY A 16 3.57 13.89 -11.72
CA GLY A 16 3.36 15.18 -11.08
C GLY A 16 4.05 16.32 -11.82
N VAL A 17 3.42 17.50 -11.75
CA VAL A 17 4.06 18.78 -12.08
C VAL A 17 4.70 19.39 -10.82
N SER A 18 5.67 20.29 -11.01
CA SER A 18 6.31 20.99 -9.87
C SER A 18 5.30 21.78 -9.03
N LYS A 19 5.60 21.98 -7.72
CA LYS A 19 4.72 22.74 -6.80
C LYS A 19 4.46 24.18 -7.29
N SER A 20 5.47 24.82 -7.86
CA SER A 20 5.36 26.15 -8.48
C SER A 20 4.44 26.12 -9.71
N LEU A 21 4.59 25.12 -10.58
CA LEU A 21 3.73 24.95 -11.75
C LEU A 21 2.27 24.71 -11.34
N ALA A 22 2.02 23.82 -10.37
CA ALA A 22 0.68 23.56 -9.85
C ALA A 22 0.03 24.82 -9.27
N ALA A 23 0.77 25.59 -8.46
CA ALA A 23 0.29 26.84 -7.87
C ALA A 23 -0.02 27.90 -8.94
N ASN A 24 0.85 28.04 -9.95
CA ASN A 24 0.67 28.99 -11.04
C ASN A 24 -0.50 28.61 -11.97
N LEU A 25 -0.69 27.32 -12.26
CA LEU A 25 -1.85 26.82 -13.02
C LEU A 25 -3.17 27.05 -12.26
N LEU A 26 -3.18 26.81 -10.94
CA LEU A 26 -4.33 27.09 -10.09
C LEU A 26 -4.62 28.60 -9.99
N ALA A 27 -3.57 29.43 -9.91
CA ALA A 27 -3.72 30.88 -9.90
C ALA A 27 -4.28 31.38 -11.25
N LEU A 28 -3.80 30.85 -12.37
CA LEU A 28 -4.28 31.16 -13.71
C LEU A 28 -5.76 30.84 -13.90
N SER A 29 -6.23 29.69 -13.40
CA SER A 29 -7.65 29.29 -13.49
C SER A 29 -8.56 30.18 -12.65
N LYS A 30 -8.07 30.72 -11.53
CA LYS A 30 -8.83 31.62 -10.64
C LYS A 30 -8.83 33.08 -11.10
N THR A 31 -7.84 33.52 -11.87
CA THR A 31 -7.76 34.91 -12.35
C THR A 31 -8.69 35.20 -13.52
N LYS A 32 -9.49 36.28 -13.39
CA LYS A 32 -10.47 36.70 -14.41
C LYS A 32 -9.93 37.73 -15.41
N THR A 33 -8.92 38.53 -15.02
CA THR A 33 -8.43 39.63 -15.86
C THR A 33 -7.16 39.27 -16.64
N LEU A 34 -7.07 39.76 -17.88
CA LEU A 34 -5.93 39.51 -18.79
C LEU A 34 -4.59 40.01 -18.24
N SER A 35 -4.57 41.17 -17.57
CA SER A 35 -3.36 41.72 -16.95
C SER A 35 -2.81 40.82 -15.83
N GLN A 36 -3.70 40.25 -15.00
CA GLN A 36 -3.30 39.31 -13.96
C GLN A 36 -2.79 37.98 -14.53
N LYS A 37 -3.41 37.48 -15.61
CA LYS A 37 -2.93 36.28 -16.33
C LYS A 37 -1.53 36.48 -16.92
N LEU A 38 -1.28 37.63 -17.55
CA LEU A 38 0.03 37.98 -18.10
C LEU A 38 1.12 38.10 -17.02
N LYS A 39 0.77 38.55 -15.81
CA LYS A 39 1.70 38.60 -14.68
C LYS A 39 2.11 37.19 -14.22
N ILE A 40 1.15 36.27 -14.10
CA ILE A 40 1.44 34.88 -13.70
C ILE A 40 2.24 34.14 -14.77
N LEU A 41 1.99 34.40 -16.05
CA LEU A 41 2.77 33.83 -17.16
C LEU A 41 4.23 34.29 -17.16
N LYS A 42 4.54 35.48 -16.62
CA LYS A 42 5.94 35.93 -16.45
C LYS A 42 6.68 35.20 -15.32
N ASP A 43 5.95 34.64 -14.35
CA ASP A 43 6.52 33.91 -13.22
C ASP A 43 6.80 32.43 -13.55
N PHE A 44 6.44 31.95 -14.76
CA PHE A 44 6.76 30.61 -15.23
C PHE A 44 8.26 30.47 -15.50
N LYS A 45 8.94 29.56 -14.79
CA LYS A 45 10.33 29.20 -15.08
C LYS A 45 10.37 27.97 -15.96
N LEU A 46 11.29 27.93 -16.94
CA LEU A 46 11.46 26.79 -17.84
C LEU A 46 11.75 25.47 -17.09
N LYS A 47 12.36 25.56 -15.90
CA LYS A 47 12.62 24.42 -15.00
C LYS A 47 11.34 23.83 -14.37
N ASP A 48 10.26 24.60 -14.28
CA ASP A 48 9.00 24.16 -13.66
C ASP A 48 8.21 23.20 -14.57
N LEU A 49 8.52 23.21 -15.88
CA LEU A 49 7.98 22.29 -16.90
C LEU A 49 8.69 20.93 -16.90
N MET A 50 9.78 20.76 -16.15
CA MET A 50 10.42 19.47 -16.01
C MET A 50 9.51 18.54 -15.21
N PRO A 51 9.23 17.32 -15.70
CA PRO A 51 8.42 16.36 -14.97
C PRO A 51 9.10 16.06 -13.64
N VAL A 52 8.35 16.23 -12.55
CA VAL A 52 8.82 15.79 -11.24
C VAL A 52 8.54 14.30 -11.19
N PRO A 53 9.57 13.43 -11.07
CA PRO A 53 9.31 12.01 -10.92
C PRO A 53 8.39 11.83 -9.71
N PRO A 54 7.41 10.91 -9.77
CA PRO A 54 6.49 10.67 -8.66
C PRO A 54 7.31 10.22 -7.45
N ALA A 55 7.71 11.19 -6.64
CA ALA A 55 8.38 10.92 -5.39
C ALA A 55 7.26 10.48 -4.45
N VAL A 56 7.30 9.22 -4.03
CA VAL A 56 6.51 8.68 -2.92
C VAL A 56 7.05 9.27 -1.61
N ALA A 57 7.21 10.60 -1.58
CA ALA A 57 7.63 11.39 -0.45
C ALA A 57 6.37 11.95 0.18
N GLU A 58 6.19 11.65 1.46
CA GLU A 58 5.08 12.15 2.23
C GLU A 58 5.10 13.68 2.24
N TYR A 59 3.94 14.29 1.96
CA TYR A 59 3.85 15.74 1.77
C TYR A 59 4.28 16.54 3.01
N SER A 60 4.00 16.01 4.21
CA SER A 60 4.22 16.69 5.49
C SER A 60 5.68 16.60 5.96
N THR A 61 6.31 15.44 5.77
CA THR A 61 7.67 15.17 6.27
C THR A 61 8.75 15.36 5.20
N GLY A 62 8.38 15.28 3.93
CA GLY A 62 9.31 15.27 2.80
C GLY A 62 10.14 13.99 2.70
N LEU A 63 9.87 13.00 3.55
CA LEU A 63 10.54 11.70 3.56
C LEU A 63 9.74 10.68 2.77
N SER A 64 10.42 9.75 2.13
CA SER A 64 9.77 8.56 1.57
C SER A 64 9.37 7.57 2.67
N MET A 65 8.33 6.76 2.42
CA MET A 65 7.89 5.74 3.38
C MET A 65 9.04 4.82 3.84
N GLY A 66 9.95 4.46 2.93
CA GLY A 66 11.12 3.65 3.27
C GLY A 66 12.18 4.37 4.11
N GLN A 67 12.36 5.68 3.92
CA GLN A 67 13.22 6.48 4.80
C GLN A 67 12.65 6.60 6.21
N THR A 68 11.33 6.71 6.33
CA THR A 68 10.65 6.66 7.64
C THR A 68 10.82 5.30 8.30
N ALA A 69 10.73 4.20 7.53
CA ALA A 69 11.00 2.85 8.04
C ALA A 69 12.43 2.70 8.56
N GLU A 70 13.43 3.25 7.87
CA GLU A 70 14.83 3.29 8.34
C GLU A 70 14.97 4.07 9.64
N GLN A 71 14.33 5.24 9.76
CA GLN A 71 14.35 6.02 10.99
C GLN A 71 13.70 5.28 12.15
N MET A 72 12.57 4.60 11.91
CA MET A 72 11.88 3.79 12.91
C MET A 72 12.76 2.62 13.37
N ALA A 73 13.36 1.87 12.44
CA ALA A 73 14.26 0.77 12.76
C ALA A 73 15.46 1.24 13.62
N LYS A 74 16.08 2.37 13.26
CA LYS A 74 17.19 2.96 14.03
C LYS A 74 16.75 3.43 15.42
N THR A 75 15.60 4.10 15.51
CA THR A 75 15.08 4.67 16.77
C THR A 75 14.73 3.57 17.78
N HIS A 76 14.21 2.44 17.30
CA HIS A 76 13.83 1.30 18.14
C HIS A 76 14.89 0.19 18.22
N GLY A 77 16.05 0.38 17.60
CA GLY A 77 17.13 -0.61 17.62
C GLY A 77 16.80 -1.94 16.94
N ILE A 78 15.92 -1.92 15.92
CA ILE A 78 15.50 -3.13 15.21
C ILE A 78 16.64 -3.56 14.27
N SER A 79 17.25 -4.72 14.58
CA SER A 79 18.38 -5.21 13.80
C SER A 79 17.98 -5.59 12.38
N ARG A 80 18.96 -5.56 11.46
CA ARG A 80 18.76 -6.02 10.08
C ARG A 80 18.32 -7.49 10.03
N GLN A 81 18.89 -8.30 10.92
CA GLN A 81 18.61 -9.72 11.03
C GLN A 81 17.16 -9.98 11.43
N ASP A 82 16.62 -9.20 12.37
CA ASP A 82 15.22 -9.32 12.80
C ASP A 82 14.25 -8.91 11.67
N GLN A 83 14.58 -7.86 10.92
CA GLN A 83 13.80 -7.43 9.75
C GLN A 83 13.75 -8.52 8.68
N ASP A 84 14.91 -9.10 8.34
CA ASP A 84 15.02 -10.15 7.34
C ASP A 84 14.32 -11.45 7.81
N ALA A 85 14.45 -11.80 9.10
CA ALA A 85 13.78 -12.96 9.67
C ALA A 85 12.25 -12.82 9.63
N LEU A 86 11.72 -11.64 9.95
CA LEU A 86 10.29 -11.35 9.84
C LEU A 86 9.80 -11.46 8.39
N ALA A 87 10.54 -10.88 7.45
CA ALA A 87 10.18 -10.90 6.03
C ALA A 87 10.23 -12.33 5.47
N HIS A 88 11.26 -13.11 5.80
CA HIS A 88 11.34 -14.53 5.42
C HIS A 88 10.17 -15.32 6.01
N ARG A 89 9.87 -15.16 7.30
CA ARG A 89 8.73 -15.82 7.95
C ARG A 89 7.41 -15.49 7.27
N SER A 90 7.19 -14.23 6.90
CA SER A 90 5.98 -13.79 6.20
C SER A 90 5.80 -14.52 4.86
N HIS A 91 6.86 -14.56 4.03
CA HIS A 91 6.82 -15.29 2.75
C HIS A 91 6.64 -16.79 2.93
N SER A 92 7.30 -17.41 3.90
CA SER A 92 7.17 -18.85 4.18
C SER A 92 5.74 -19.22 4.61
N LEU A 93 5.11 -18.41 5.47
CA LEU A 93 3.72 -18.63 5.88
C LEU A 93 2.73 -18.39 4.74
N ALA A 94 2.93 -17.33 3.96
CA ALA A 94 2.09 -17.06 2.79
C ALA A 94 2.21 -18.17 1.74
N ALA A 95 3.42 -18.68 1.50
CA ALA A 95 3.67 -19.80 0.60
C ALA A 95 2.96 -21.07 1.07
N HIS A 96 3.04 -21.36 2.37
CA HIS A 96 2.32 -22.47 2.98
C HIS A 96 0.79 -22.32 2.83
N ALA A 97 0.23 -21.15 3.18
CA ALA A 97 -1.20 -20.89 3.06
C ALA A 97 -1.72 -21.05 1.62
N TRP A 98 -0.93 -20.62 0.63
CA TRP A 98 -1.25 -20.82 -0.79
C TRP A 98 -1.17 -22.29 -1.22
N ASN A 99 -0.19 -23.04 -0.72
CA ASN A 99 -0.01 -24.45 -1.07
C ASN A 99 -1.10 -25.34 -0.44
N GLU A 100 -1.49 -25.06 0.80
CA GLU A 100 -2.59 -25.75 1.49
C GLU A 100 -3.97 -25.26 1.05
N GLY A 101 -4.04 -24.17 0.27
CA GLY A 101 -5.29 -23.63 -0.26
C GLY A 101 -6.12 -22.84 0.76
N LEU A 102 -5.53 -22.44 1.89
CA LEU A 102 -6.24 -21.76 3.00
C LEU A 102 -6.85 -20.40 2.60
N VAL A 103 -6.27 -19.74 1.60
CA VAL A 103 -6.69 -18.41 1.13
C VAL A 103 -7.51 -18.45 -0.16
N ARG A 104 -7.79 -19.65 -0.71
CA ARG A 104 -8.48 -19.78 -2.00
C ARG A 104 -9.90 -19.22 -1.98
N ASP A 105 -10.59 -19.33 -0.85
CA ASP A 105 -11.96 -18.86 -0.72
C ASP A 105 -12.05 -17.33 -0.55
N GLU A 106 -10.92 -16.67 -0.26
CA GLU A 106 -10.83 -15.22 -0.08
C GLU A 106 -10.34 -14.48 -1.34
N VAL A 107 -9.65 -15.19 -2.25
CA VAL A 107 -9.04 -14.60 -3.44
C VAL A 107 -9.86 -14.90 -4.68
N MET A 108 -10.41 -13.84 -5.27
CA MET A 108 -11.14 -13.91 -6.53
C MET A 108 -10.19 -13.85 -7.73
N THR A 109 -10.45 -14.65 -8.77
CA THR A 109 -9.73 -14.56 -10.04
C THR A 109 -9.96 -13.20 -10.71
N ALA A 110 -8.88 -12.46 -10.95
CA ALA A 110 -8.89 -11.18 -11.63
C ALA A 110 -8.43 -11.31 -13.09
N TYR A 111 -8.98 -10.47 -13.97
CA TYR A 111 -8.59 -10.37 -15.37
C TYR A 111 -8.06 -8.95 -15.62
N PRO A 112 -6.75 -8.71 -15.50
CA PRO A 112 -6.20 -7.40 -15.77
C PRO A 112 -6.27 -7.07 -17.28
N GLU A 113 -6.36 -5.78 -17.63
CA GLU A 113 -6.25 -5.34 -19.02
C GLU A 113 -4.95 -5.87 -19.64
N PRO A 114 -4.96 -6.44 -20.87
CA PRO A 114 -6.01 -6.43 -21.89
C PRO A 114 -7.01 -7.62 -21.85
N TYR A 115 -7.27 -8.20 -20.68
CA TYR A 115 -8.22 -9.30 -20.44
C TYR A 115 -7.89 -10.60 -21.20
N LYS A 116 -6.61 -10.84 -21.49
CA LYS A 116 -6.12 -12.03 -22.22
C LYS A 116 -5.67 -13.17 -21.30
N SER A 117 -5.41 -12.85 -20.04
CA SER A 117 -4.94 -13.79 -19.02
C SER A 117 -5.66 -13.50 -17.71
N TRP A 118 -5.71 -14.50 -16.85
CA TRP A 118 -6.23 -14.37 -15.50
C TRP A 118 -5.10 -14.44 -14.48
N ILE A 119 -5.36 -13.87 -13.31
CA ILE A 119 -4.54 -13.98 -12.11
C ILE A 119 -5.45 -14.54 -11.01
N ASP A 120 -5.12 -15.72 -10.50
CA ASP A 120 -5.84 -16.42 -9.43
C ASP A 120 -4.98 -16.63 -8.17
N LYS A 121 -3.75 -16.11 -8.19
CA LYS A 121 -2.76 -16.27 -7.13
C LYS A 121 -1.90 -15.03 -6.98
N ASP A 122 -1.55 -14.70 -5.73
CA ASP A 122 -0.62 -13.61 -5.44
C ASP A 122 0.76 -13.87 -6.05
N ASN A 123 1.28 -12.88 -6.78
CA ASN A 123 2.60 -12.94 -7.42
C ASN A 123 3.75 -12.43 -6.52
N ASN A 124 3.45 -11.76 -5.41
CA ASN A 124 4.45 -11.21 -4.50
C ASN A 124 5.03 -12.25 -3.53
N VAL A 125 4.43 -13.43 -3.42
CA VAL A 125 4.89 -14.48 -2.51
C VAL A 125 6.10 -15.19 -3.10
N ARG A 126 7.23 -15.12 -2.39
CA ARG A 126 8.48 -15.83 -2.72
C ARG A 126 8.45 -17.24 -2.14
N PHE A 127 8.09 -18.22 -2.96
CA PHE A 127 7.96 -19.63 -2.56
C PHE A 127 9.30 -20.30 -2.23
N ASP A 128 10.41 -19.76 -2.74
CA ASP A 128 11.78 -20.24 -2.62
C ASP A 128 12.65 -19.31 -1.76
N SER A 129 12.02 -18.49 -0.91
CA SER A 129 12.69 -17.57 0.00
C SER A 129 13.70 -18.30 0.89
N THR A 130 14.95 -17.83 0.94
CA THR A 130 16.01 -18.33 1.82
C THR A 130 16.65 -17.18 2.59
N ILE A 131 16.95 -17.37 3.88
CA ILE A 131 17.48 -16.29 4.73
C ILE A 131 18.82 -15.76 4.24
N GLU A 132 19.65 -16.62 3.65
CA GLU A 132 20.93 -16.27 3.03
C GLU A 132 20.76 -15.33 1.83
N GLY A 133 19.62 -15.42 1.14
CA GLY A 133 19.26 -14.53 0.04
C GLY A 133 19.04 -13.09 0.50
N TYR A 134 18.44 -12.89 1.68
CA TYR A 134 18.17 -11.55 2.22
C TYR A 134 19.46 -10.84 2.56
N ALA A 135 20.39 -11.52 3.25
CA ALA A 135 21.65 -10.94 3.71
C ALA A 135 22.52 -10.37 2.58
N LYS A 136 22.36 -10.88 1.34
CA LYS A 136 23.11 -10.42 0.15
C LYS A 136 22.62 -9.07 -0.39
N LEU A 137 21.41 -8.64 -0.01
CA LEU A 137 20.80 -7.45 -0.57
C LEU A 137 21.28 -6.18 0.12
N ARG A 138 21.60 -5.19 -0.73
CA ARG A 138 21.99 -3.86 -0.30
C ARG A 138 20.77 -3.08 0.19
N PRO A 139 20.94 -2.17 1.15
CA PRO A 139 19.88 -1.26 1.58
C PRO A 139 19.31 -0.45 0.41
N ALA A 140 17.99 -0.28 0.40
CA ALA A 140 17.26 0.38 -0.68
C ALA A 140 17.15 1.90 -0.48
N PHE A 141 17.04 2.37 0.76
CA PHE A 141 16.74 3.77 1.09
C PHE A 141 17.95 4.54 1.64
N ASP A 142 18.72 3.94 2.54
CA ASP A 142 19.99 4.48 3.03
C ASP A 142 21.13 3.54 2.64
N ARG A 143 21.87 3.89 1.57
CA ARG A 143 22.91 3.02 1.00
C ARG A 143 24.12 2.79 1.91
N GLN A 144 24.34 3.65 2.91
CA GLN A 144 25.53 3.56 3.77
C GLN A 144 25.23 2.87 5.10
N TYR A 145 24.13 3.24 5.75
CA TYR A 145 23.80 2.76 7.10
C TYR A 145 22.36 2.23 7.21
N GLY A 146 21.74 1.93 6.07
CA GLY A 146 20.40 1.40 6.02
C GLY A 146 20.32 -0.07 6.39
N SER A 147 19.14 -0.44 6.85
CA SER A 147 18.75 -1.80 7.22
C SER A 147 17.58 -2.31 6.36
N VAL A 148 16.84 -1.39 5.74
CA VAL A 148 15.69 -1.72 4.90
C VAL A 148 16.16 -2.02 3.48
N THR A 149 15.77 -3.18 2.97
CA THR A 149 16.10 -3.72 1.65
C THR A 149 14.84 -4.01 0.84
N ALA A 150 15.00 -4.26 -0.46
CA ALA A 150 13.91 -4.69 -1.32
C ALA A 150 13.31 -6.06 -0.92
N ALA A 151 14.00 -6.86 -0.11
CA ALA A 151 13.45 -8.13 0.35
C ALA A 151 12.65 -8.03 1.65
N ASN A 152 13.02 -7.10 2.54
CA ASN A 152 12.32 -6.88 3.81
C ASN A 152 11.33 -5.70 3.79
N ALA A 153 11.23 -4.99 2.66
CA ALA A 153 10.19 -4.00 2.39
C ALA A 153 9.05 -4.58 1.54
N THR A 154 7.86 -3.99 1.66
CA THR A 154 6.71 -4.33 0.82
C THR A 154 6.91 -3.81 -0.61
N PRO A 155 6.67 -4.63 -1.65
CA PRO A 155 6.67 -4.17 -3.03
C PRO A 155 5.44 -3.28 -3.29
N LEU A 156 5.46 -2.59 -4.43
CA LEU A 156 4.28 -1.90 -4.94
C LEU A 156 3.27 -2.94 -5.44
N THR A 157 2.01 -2.79 -5.06
CA THR A 157 0.96 -3.77 -5.35
C THR A 157 -0.26 -3.09 -5.94
N ASP A 158 -0.91 -3.80 -6.86
CA ASP A 158 -2.25 -3.46 -7.35
C ASP A 158 -3.23 -4.47 -6.76
N GLY A 159 -4.38 -4.01 -6.27
CA GLY A 159 -5.37 -4.90 -5.66
C GLY A 159 -6.65 -4.22 -5.21
N ALA A 160 -7.67 -5.02 -4.96
CA ALA A 160 -8.95 -4.57 -4.40
C ALA A 160 -9.52 -5.61 -3.43
N ALA A 161 -10.26 -5.14 -2.44
CA ALA A 161 -10.96 -5.98 -1.48
C ALA A 161 -12.33 -5.38 -1.15
N ALA A 162 -13.32 -6.24 -0.88
CA ALA A 162 -14.65 -5.83 -0.46
C ALA A 162 -15.25 -6.83 0.53
N ILE A 163 -16.05 -6.32 1.45
CA ILE A 163 -16.80 -7.09 2.44
C ILE A 163 -18.26 -6.63 2.44
N MET A 164 -19.15 -7.59 2.67
CA MET A 164 -20.58 -7.32 2.84
C MET A 164 -20.91 -7.20 4.32
N LEU A 165 -21.53 -6.08 4.69
CA LEU A 165 -21.91 -5.76 6.05
C LEU A 165 -23.43 -5.70 6.18
N MET A 166 -23.95 -6.26 7.27
CA MET A 166 -25.36 -6.17 7.60
C MET A 166 -25.59 -6.28 9.10
N THR A 167 -26.78 -5.90 9.54
CA THR A 167 -27.20 -6.17 10.92
C THR A 167 -27.43 -7.67 11.10
N GLU A 168 -27.15 -8.18 12.29
CA GLU A 168 -27.36 -9.60 12.62
C GLU A 168 -28.81 -10.05 12.34
N SER A 169 -29.78 -9.22 12.67
CA SER A 169 -31.20 -9.48 12.39
C SER A 169 -31.46 -9.71 10.90
N LYS A 170 -30.84 -8.91 10.02
CA LYS A 170 -31.04 -9.01 8.58
C LYS A 170 -30.31 -10.23 8.00
N ALA A 171 -29.13 -10.57 8.51
CA ALA A 171 -28.43 -11.79 8.11
C ALA A 171 -29.27 -13.04 8.41
N LYS A 172 -29.86 -13.12 9.61
CA LYS A 172 -30.73 -14.22 10.02
C LYS A 172 -32.02 -14.29 9.21
N GLU A 173 -32.65 -13.14 8.94
CA GLU A 173 -33.85 -13.07 8.08
C GLU A 173 -33.57 -13.61 6.67
N LEU A 174 -32.39 -13.32 6.12
CA LEU A 174 -31.96 -13.76 4.79
C LEU A 174 -31.36 -15.18 4.78
N GLY A 175 -31.21 -15.84 5.93
CA GLY A 175 -30.60 -17.17 6.03
C GLY A 175 -29.12 -17.21 5.67
N LEU A 176 -28.40 -16.09 5.81
CA LEU A 176 -26.97 -16.00 5.49
C LEU A 176 -26.11 -16.44 6.68
N GLU A 177 -25.04 -17.18 6.39
CA GLU A 177 -24.02 -17.51 7.37
C GLU A 177 -23.20 -16.26 7.75
N ILE A 178 -23.02 -16.03 9.04
CA ILE A 178 -22.29 -14.88 9.57
C ILE A 178 -20.84 -15.29 9.81
N LEU A 179 -19.91 -14.77 8.99
CA LEU A 179 -18.47 -15.09 9.10
C LEU A 179 -17.79 -14.41 10.29
N ALA A 180 -18.16 -13.16 10.61
CA ALA A 180 -17.56 -12.38 11.69
C ALA A 180 -18.51 -11.27 12.19
N ILE A 181 -18.27 -10.79 13.41
CA ILE A 181 -19.02 -9.68 14.03
C ILE A 181 -18.05 -8.55 14.38
N PHE A 182 -18.35 -7.32 13.95
CA PHE A 182 -17.62 -6.13 14.38
C PHE A 182 -17.98 -5.78 15.82
N ALA A 183 -17.07 -6.08 16.76
CA ALA A 183 -17.21 -5.72 18.15
C ALA A 183 -16.31 -4.53 18.49
N LEU A 184 -16.88 -3.45 19.02
CA LEU A 184 -16.13 -2.41 19.71
C LEU A 184 -15.65 -2.97 21.05
N MET A 185 -14.34 -3.08 21.24
CA MET A 185 -13.77 -3.62 22.47
C MET A 185 -13.79 -2.56 23.58
N PRO A 186 -14.63 -2.75 24.62
CA PRO A 186 -14.08 -2.79 25.98
C PRO A 186 -14.65 -3.91 26.88
N SER A 187 -15.56 -4.77 26.40
CA SER A 187 -16.14 -5.82 27.25
C SER A 187 -16.66 -7.02 26.45
N VAL A 188 -15.75 -7.85 25.94
CA VAL A 188 -16.13 -9.18 25.42
C VAL A 188 -16.64 -10.03 26.59
N PRO A 189 -17.91 -10.49 26.59
CA PRO A 189 -18.39 -11.41 27.61
C PRO A 189 -17.53 -12.67 27.60
N ARG A 190 -17.15 -13.18 28.78
CA ARG A 190 -16.23 -14.33 29.01
C ARG A 190 -16.43 -15.55 28.09
N LYS A 191 -17.63 -15.71 27.53
CA LYS A 191 -18.07 -16.77 26.63
C LYS A 191 -17.35 -16.77 25.28
N TRP A 192 -16.91 -15.60 24.79
CA TRP A 192 -16.35 -15.41 23.45
C TRP A 192 -14.81 -15.32 23.43
N LYS A 193 -14.15 -15.43 24.60
CA LYS A 193 -12.67 -15.47 24.71
C LYS A 193 -12.02 -16.74 24.17
N LYS A 194 -12.79 -17.73 23.72
CA LYS A 194 -12.26 -19.01 23.17
C LYS A 194 -12.13 -19.03 21.64
N ILE A 195 -12.52 -17.96 20.95
CA ILE A 195 -12.54 -17.90 19.47
C ILE A 195 -11.54 -16.85 18.93
N CYS A 196 -10.87 -16.08 19.79
CA CYS A 196 -9.76 -15.20 19.41
C CYS A 196 -8.42 -15.80 19.81
#